data_AF-A0A519QUF8-F1
#
_entry.id   AF-A0A519QUF8-F1
#
_cell.length_a   1.000
_cell.length_b   1.000
_cell.length_c   1.000
_cell.angle_alpha   90.00
_cell.angle_beta   90.00
_cell.angle_gamma   90.00
#
_symmetry.space_group_name_H-M   'P 1'
#
loop_
_entity.id
_entity.type
_entity.pdbx_description
1 polymer ?
#
loop_
_entity_poly.entity_id
_entity_poly.type
_entity_poly.pdbx_seq_one_letter_code
_entity_poly.pdbx_strand_id
1 'polypeptide(L)' 'KGVTPVRGGSQGDLLCRVVVETPVNLTSKQKEMLRDFQASMRGGKFSPRQTSWLDGVKKFFND' A
#
# COMPACT_ATOMS: atom_id res chain seq x y z
N LYS A 1 20.25 -7.29 13.05
CA LYS A 1 19.49 -8.55 13.20
C LYS A 1 19.51 -9.38 11.91
N GLY A 2 20.67 -9.62 11.30
CA GLY A 2 20.77 -10.66 10.27
C GLY A 2 21.54 -11.86 10.78
N VAL A 3 21.68 -12.85 9.91
CA VAL A 3 22.38 -14.11 10.21
C VAL A 3 23.82 -13.81 10.65
N THR A 4 24.22 -14.41 11.77
CA THR A 4 25.60 -14.36 12.25
C THR A 4 26.43 -15.42 11.51
N PRO A 5 27.49 -15.05 10.78
CA PRO A 5 28.24 -16.00 9.96
C PRO A 5 29.10 -16.93 10.83
N VAL A 6 29.18 -18.21 10.43
CA VAL A 6 29.89 -19.28 11.16
C VAL A 6 31.41 -19.28 10.91
N ARG A 7 31.87 -18.67 9.80
CA ARG A 7 33.29 -18.69 9.37
C ARG A 7 33.99 -17.32 9.41
N GLY A 8 33.47 -16.38 10.20
CA GLY A 8 33.98 -15.01 10.26
C GLY A 8 33.47 -14.15 9.09
N GLY A 9 33.03 -12.93 9.42
CA GLY A 9 32.40 -11.98 8.51
C GLY A 9 31.49 -11.01 9.28
N SER A 10 31.07 -9.90 8.65
CA SER A 10 30.08 -9.01 9.24
C SER A 10 28.71 -9.70 9.36
N GLN A 11 27.92 -9.29 10.36
CA GLN A 11 26.53 -9.73 10.47
C GLN A 11 25.77 -9.35 9.20
N GLY A 12 24.98 -10.28 8.65
CA GLY A 12 24.13 -9.98 7.49
C GLY A 12 22.98 -9.02 7.82
N ASP A 13 22.21 -8.65 6.79
CA ASP A 13 21.07 -7.75 6.93
C ASP A 13 19.75 -8.48 7.19
N LEU A 14 18.81 -7.77 7.83
CA LEU A 14 17.42 -8.19 7.96
C LEU A 14 16.56 -7.49 6.90
N LEU A 15 15.99 -8.25 5.98
CA LEU A 15 15.01 -7.73 5.03
C LEU A 15 13.60 -7.86 5.62
N CYS A 16 13.04 -6.74 6.09
CA CYS A 16 11.66 -6.68 6.56
C CYS A 16 10.74 -6.27 5.40
N ARG A 17 9.79 -7.14 5.04
CA ARG A 17 8.70 -6.80 4.11
C ARG A 17 7.45 -6.48 4.90
N VAL A 18 6.95 -5.26 4.78
CA VAL A 18 5.66 -4.86 5.35
C VAL A 18 4.57 -5.15 4.33
N VAL A 19 3.57 -5.91 4.75
CA VAL A 19 2.36 -6.21 3.96
C VAL A 19 1.20 -5.51 4.65
N VAL A 20 0.42 -4.75 3.88
CA VAL A 20 -0.79 -4.10 4.36
C VAL A 20 -1.99 -4.88 3.81
N GLU A 21 -2.77 -5.47 4.71
CA GLU A 21 -4.02 -6.14 4.38
C GLU A 21 -5.20 -5.20 4.61
N THR A 22 -6.15 -5.17 3.68
CA THR A 22 -7.39 -4.42 3.83
C THR A 22 -8.48 -5.32 4.42
N PRO A 23 -9.00 -5.02 5.62
CA PRO A 23 -10.03 -5.84 6.26
C PRO A 23 -11.33 -5.85 5.45
N VAL A 24 -11.93 -7.04 5.36
CA VAL A 24 -13.25 -7.25 4.76
C VAL A 24 -14.33 -7.26 5.84
N ASN A 25 -15.57 -6.94 5.46
CA ASN A 25 -16.74 -6.89 6.36
C ASN A 25 -16.67 -5.84 7.48
N LEU A 26 -16.57 -4.56 7.10
CA LEU A 26 -16.51 -3.44 8.04
C LEU A 26 -17.89 -3.03 8.57
N THR A 27 -17.95 -2.69 9.86
CA THR A 27 -19.08 -2.02 10.50
C THR A 27 -19.28 -0.60 9.97
N SER A 28 -20.46 -0.02 10.19
CA SER A 28 -20.79 1.34 9.71
C SER A 28 -19.81 2.40 10.21
N LYS A 29 -19.43 2.35 11.49
CA LYS A 29 -18.46 3.29 12.09
C LYS A 29 -17.07 3.16 11.46
N GLN A 30 -16.61 1.93 11.18
CA GLN A 30 -15.32 1.71 10.51
C GLN A 30 -15.31 2.27 9.09
N LYS A 31 -16.43 2.13 8.36
CA LYS A 31 -16.57 2.72 7.03
C LYS A 31 -16.55 4.24 7.07
N GLU A 32 -17.17 4.85 8.07
CA GLU A 32 -17.16 6.29 8.29
C GLU A 32 -15.74 6.82 8.52
N MET A 33 -14.98 6.21 9.43
CA MET A 33 -13.58 6.58 9.68
C MET A 33 -12.71 6.48 8.42
N LEU A 34 -12.93 5.45 7.58
CA LEU A 34 -12.22 5.33 6.30
C LEU A 34 -12.60 6.41 5.29
N ARG A 35 -13.86 6.87 5.30
CA ARG A 35 -14.32 7.98 4.45
C ARG A 35 -13.71 9.30 4.88
N ASP A 36 -13.64 9.56 6.19
CA ASP A 36 -13.01 10.77 6.74
C ASP A 36 -11.52 10.79 6.44
N PHE A 37 -10.86 9.64 6.61
CA PHE A 37 -9.46 9.46 6.22
C PHE A 37 -9.25 9.67 4.71
N GLN A 38 -10.14 9.15 3.87
CA GLN A 38 -10.08 9.40 2.43
C GLN A 38 -10.29 10.89 2.10
N ALA A 39 -11.19 11.58 2.81
CA ALA A 39 -11.46 13.00 2.61
C ALA A 39 -10.25 13.87 2.97
N SER A 40 -9.55 13.55 4.07
CA SER A 40 -8.35 14.28 4.51
C SER A 40 -7.15 14.10 3.58
N MET A 41 -7.14 13.05 2.75
CA MET A 41 -6.09 12.80 1.77
C MET A 41 -6.33 13.42 0.38
N ARG A 42 -7.46 14.13 0.17
CA ARG A 42 -7.74 14.79 -1.11
C ARG A 42 -6.80 15.98 -1.32
N GLY A 43 -5.96 15.91 -2.36
CA GLY A 43 -5.04 16.99 -2.76
C GLY A 43 -3.55 16.64 -2.74
N GLY A 44 -3.15 15.45 -2.26
CA GLY A 44 -1.75 15.00 -2.24
C GLY A 44 -1.45 13.85 -3.21
N LYS A 45 -0.16 13.70 -3.58
CA LYS A 45 0.41 12.65 -4.46
C LYS A 45 0.29 11.21 -3.90
N PHE A 46 -0.67 10.92 -3.02
CA PHE A 46 -0.73 9.71 -2.20
C PHE A 46 -1.49 8.54 -2.85
N SER A 47 -1.91 8.66 -4.11
CA SER A 47 -2.63 7.60 -4.83
C SER A 47 -2.01 7.27 -6.20
N PRO A 48 -0.73 6.83 -6.25
CA PRO A 48 -0.03 6.55 -7.52
C PRO A 48 -0.68 5.42 -8.34
N ARG A 49 -1.50 4.55 -7.71
CA ARG A 49 -2.25 3.50 -8.40
C ARG A 49 -3.59 3.96 -8.99
N GLN A 50 -4.18 5.05 -8.50
CA GLN A 50 -5.48 5.53 -8.97
C GLN A 50 -5.39 6.16 -10.36
N THR A 51 -4.27 6.80 -10.68
CA THR A 51 -3.94 7.28 -12.04
C THR A 51 -3.96 6.12 -13.04
N SER A 52 -3.36 4.96 -12.70
CA SER A 52 -3.24 3.82 -13.61
C SER A 52 -4.58 3.16 -13.99
N TRP A 53 -5.61 3.23 -13.14
CA TRP A 53 -6.92 2.64 -13.45
C TRP A 53 -7.74 3.52 -14.41
N LEU A 54 -7.71 4.84 -14.23
CA LEU A 54 -8.40 5.79 -15.12
C LEU A 54 -7.78 5.79 -16.53
N ASP A 55 -6.46 5.65 -16.63
CA ASP A 55 -5.77 5.53 -17.91
C ASP A 55 -6.08 4.20 -18.60
N GLY A 56 -6.27 3.12 -17.83
CA GLY A 56 -6.71 1.84 -18.35
C GLY A 56 -8.09 1.93 -19.00
N VAL A 57 -9.08 2.52 -18.33
CA VAL A 57 -10.46 2.61 -18.84
C VAL A 57 -10.55 3.51 -20.07
N LYS A 58 -9.81 4.63 -20.13
CA LYS A 58 -9.79 5.51 -21.33
C LYS A 58 -9.25 4.82 -22.58
N LYS A 59 -8.27 3.92 -22.43
CA LYS A 59 -7.75 3.13 -23.56
C LYS A 59 -8.77 2.13 -24.12
N PHE A 60 -9.70 1.64 -23.29
CA PHE A 60 -10.75 0.71 -23.73
C PHE A 60 -11.91 1.38 -24.50
N PHE A 61 -12.11 2.69 -24.38
CA PHE A 61 -13.19 3.42 -25.06
C PHE A 61 -12.72 4.18 -26.33
N ASN A 62 -11.43 4.13 -26.64
CA ASN A 62 -10.84 4.74 -27.84
C ASN A 62 -10.49 3.70 -28.93
N ASP A 63 -10.94 2.45 -28.77
CA ASP A 63 -10.95 1.39 -29.79
C ASP A 63 -12.41 1.00 -30.09
#